data_AF-A0A932ILV5-F1
#
_entry.id   AF-A0A932ILV5-F1
#
_cell.length_a   1.000
_cell.length_b   1.000
_cell.length_c   1.000
_cell.angle_alpha   90.00
_cell.angle_beta   90.00
_cell.angle_gamma   90.00
#
_symmetry.space_group_name_H-M   'P 1'
#
loop_
_entity.id
_entity.type
_entity.pdbx_description
1 polymer ?
#
loop_
_entity_poly.entity_id
_entity_poly.type
_entity_poly.pdbx_seq_one_letter_code
_entity_poly.pdbx_strand_id
1 'polypeptide(L)'
;RTAEAIKELQQAKAYEAKITGGNSKVAAEINRKLADMYYVQGIEPFLAGRLPEAYKSFKAALGHAPDHGPSLRKMEDLAGKAKTEFEAGYTLKELDSAKAREHWQLVLQIVPSSNEYYRKAKQWLDTLP
;
A
#
# COMPACT_ATOMS: atom_id res chain seq x y z
N ARG A 1 2.29 3.06 -19.39
CA ARG A 1 0.86 3.15 -19.79
C ARG A 1 -0.02 3.59 -18.62
N THR A 2 0.02 2.94 -17.45
CA THR A 2 -0.75 3.38 -16.26
C THR A 2 -0.38 4.79 -15.78
N ALA A 3 0.91 5.15 -15.78
CA ALA A 3 1.35 6.47 -15.31
C ALA A 3 0.73 7.65 -16.08
N GLU A 4 0.61 7.52 -17.41
CA GLU A 4 -0.01 8.53 -18.27
C GLU A 4 -1.52 8.62 -18.01
N ALA A 5 -2.22 7.48 -17.95
CA ALA A 5 -3.64 7.43 -17.61
C ALA A 5 -3.93 8.05 -16.22
N ILE A 6 -3.10 7.77 -15.21
CA ILE A 6 -3.21 8.37 -13.88
C ILE A 6 -3.08 9.90 -13.97
N LYS A 7 -2.08 10.39 -14.71
CA LYS A 7 -1.86 11.83 -14.89
C LYS A 7 -3.06 12.51 -15.55
N GLU A 8 -3.60 11.93 -16.62
CA GLU A 8 -4.77 12.47 -17.31
C GLU A 8 -6.02 12.46 -16.41
N LEU A 9 -6.25 11.37 -15.69
CA LEU A 9 -7.38 11.27 -14.75
C LEU A 9 -7.24 12.25 -13.58
N GLN A 10 -6.02 12.49 -13.08
CA GLN A 10 -5.78 13.52 -12.06
C GLN A 10 -6.09 14.92 -12.59
N GLN A 11 -5.71 15.21 -13.84
CA GLN A 11 -6.03 16.48 -14.49
C GLN A 11 -7.55 16.62 -14.69
N ALA A 12 -8.22 15.56 -15.15
CA ALA A 12 -9.68 15.53 -15.26
C ALA A 12 -10.36 15.77 -13.91
N LYS A 13 -9.87 15.14 -12.84
CA LYS A 13 -10.35 15.38 -11.46
C LYS A 13 -10.21 16.84 -11.06
N ALA A 14 -9.07 17.47 -11.37
CA ALA A 14 -8.83 18.87 -11.04
C ALA A 14 -9.78 19.82 -11.80
N TYR A 15 -10.06 19.55 -13.08
CA TYR A 15 -11.05 20.33 -13.84
C TYR A 15 -12.47 20.11 -13.34
N GLU A 16 -12.84 18.86 -13.09
CA GLU A 16 -14.15 18.50 -12.55
C GLU A 16 -14.40 19.21 -11.21
N ALA A 17 -13.42 19.21 -10.31
CA ALA A 17 -13.52 19.88 -9.02
C ALA A 17 -13.68 21.41 -9.14
N LYS A 18 -13.10 22.05 -10.17
CA LYS A 18 -13.31 23.48 -10.43
C LYS A 18 -14.74 23.81 -10.86
N ILE A 19 -15.45 22.85 -11.44
CA ILE A 19 -16.82 23.03 -11.95
C ILE A 19 -17.86 22.70 -10.87
N THR A 20 -17.63 21.61 -10.12
CA THR A 20 -18.66 21.02 -9.23
C THR A 20 -18.25 20.98 -7.76
N GLY A 21 -17.02 21.38 -7.43
CA GLY A 21 -16.43 21.17 -6.10
C GLY A 21 -16.09 19.72 -5.78
N GLY A 22 -16.13 18.80 -6.76
CA GLY A 22 -15.84 17.38 -6.56
C GLY A 22 -17.06 16.55 -6.12
N ASN A 23 -18.26 17.15 -6.18
CA ASN A 23 -19.50 16.55 -5.68
C ASN A 23 -20.44 16.14 -6.82
N SER A 24 -19.91 15.47 -7.85
CA SER A 24 -20.69 14.99 -8.98
C SER A 24 -20.53 13.50 -9.24
N LYS A 25 -21.44 12.93 -10.03
CA LYS A 25 -21.31 11.54 -10.51
C LYS A 25 -20.04 11.35 -11.34
N VAL A 26 -19.61 12.38 -12.06
CA VAL A 26 -18.36 12.36 -12.84
C VAL A 26 -17.16 12.33 -11.89
N ALA A 27 -17.18 13.09 -10.79
CA ALA A 27 -16.14 13.03 -9.75
C ALA A 27 -15.98 11.59 -9.21
N ALA A 28 -17.10 10.95 -8.88
CA ALA A 28 -17.13 9.58 -8.38
C ALA A 28 -16.58 8.60 -9.44
N GLU A 29 -16.94 8.77 -10.70
CA GLU A 29 -16.41 7.93 -11.78
C GLU A 29 -14.90 8.12 -11.98
N ILE A 30 -14.40 9.36 -11.97
CA ILE A 30 -12.97 9.66 -12.07
C ILE A 30 -12.20 9.01 -10.92
N ASN A 31 -12.70 9.14 -9.68
CA ASN A 31 -12.08 8.52 -8.51
C ASN A 31 -12.04 6.99 -8.62
N ARG A 32 -13.11 6.36 -9.11
CA ARG A 32 -13.14 4.92 -9.35
C ARG A 32 -12.10 4.50 -10.40
N LYS A 33 -12.01 5.20 -11.53
CA LYS A 33 -11.00 4.92 -12.57
C LYS A 33 -9.57 5.15 -12.06
N LEU A 34 -9.35 6.16 -11.23
CA LEU A 34 -8.05 6.37 -10.56
C LEU A 34 -7.70 5.19 -9.67
N ALA A 35 -8.67 4.70 -8.88
CA ALA A 35 -8.46 3.51 -8.05
C ALA A 35 -8.12 2.27 -8.89
N ASP A 36 -8.83 2.05 -10.00
CA ASP A 36 -8.53 0.96 -10.95
C ASP A 36 -7.08 1.08 -11.48
N MET A 37 -6.65 2.27 -11.89
CA MET A 37 -5.31 2.48 -12.44
C MET A 37 -4.21 2.30 -11.41
N TYR A 38 -4.40 2.81 -10.19
CA TYR A 38 -3.47 2.58 -9.09
C TYR A 38 -3.40 1.11 -8.68
N TYR A 39 -4.54 0.40 -8.70
CA TYR A 39 -4.55 -1.04 -8.50
C TYR A 39 -3.71 -1.75 -9.56
N VAL A 40 -3.94 -1.49 -10.85
CA VAL A 40 -3.16 -2.09 -11.94
C VAL A 40 -1.68 -1.76 -11.81
N GLN A 41 -1.34 -0.52 -11.43
CA GLN A 41 0.05 -0.11 -11.16
C GLN A 41 0.69 -0.93 -10.02
N GLY A 42 -0.07 -1.28 -8.99
CA GLY A 42 0.41 -2.08 -7.85
C GLY A 42 0.56 -3.57 -8.12
N ILE A 43 -0.10 -4.11 -9.15
CA ILE A 43 -0.06 -5.55 -9.44
C ILE A 43 1.33 -6.04 -9.84
N GLU A 44 2.03 -5.36 -10.76
CA GLU A 44 3.35 -5.82 -11.19
C GLU A 44 4.37 -5.80 -10.05
N PRO A 45 4.52 -4.73 -9.25
CA PRO A 45 5.41 -4.74 -8.09
C PRO A 45 5.04 -5.82 -7.07
N PHE A 46 3.74 -6.07 -6.86
CA PHE A 46 3.28 -7.11 -5.95
C PHE A 46 3.74 -8.51 -6.40
N LEU A 47 3.56 -8.82 -7.68
CA LEU A 47 3.97 -10.09 -8.27
C LEU A 47 5.50 -10.25 -8.30
N ALA A 48 6.23 -9.15 -8.48
CA ALA A 48 7.68 -9.11 -8.47
C ALA A 48 8.30 -9.07 -7.06
N GLY A 49 7.49 -9.15 -6.00
CA GLY A 49 7.98 -9.11 -4.61
C GLY A 49 8.45 -7.73 -4.14
N ARG A 50 8.25 -6.68 -4.93
CA ARG A 50 8.52 -5.28 -4.54
C ARG A 50 7.36 -4.74 -3.71
N LEU A 51 7.19 -5.32 -2.53
CA LEU A 51 6.04 -5.12 -1.66
C LEU A 51 5.82 -3.66 -1.23
N PRO A 52 6.85 -2.85 -0.91
CA PRO A 52 6.65 -1.44 -0.57
C PRO A 52 6.06 -0.60 -1.70
N GLU A 53 6.46 -0.87 -2.95
CA GLU A 53 5.91 -0.21 -4.14
C GLU A 53 4.45 -0.61 -4.38
N ALA A 54 4.14 -1.90 -4.18
CA ALA A 54 2.78 -2.41 -4.25
C ALA A 54 1.87 -1.75 -3.20
N TYR A 55 2.34 -1.68 -1.94
CA TYR A 55 1.61 -1.03 -0.84
C TYR A 55 1.27 0.42 -1.16
N LYS A 56 2.25 1.21 -1.64
CA LYS A 56 2.00 2.61 -2.04
C LYS A 56 0.90 2.73 -3.08
N SER A 57 0.90 1.84 -4.08
CA SER A 57 -0.07 1.84 -5.17
C SER A 57 -1.48 1.45 -4.68
N PHE A 58 -1.61 0.37 -3.91
CA PHE A 58 -2.92 -0.03 -3.37
C PHE A 58 -3.47 0.98 -2.37
N LYS A 59 -2.60 1.58 -1.54
CA LYS A 59 -2.98 2.68 -0.65
C LYS A 59 -3.47 3.90 -1.42
N ALA A 60 -2.80 4.26 -2.52
CA ALA A 60 -3.25 5.36 -3.38
C ALA A 60 -4.64 5.06 -3.98
N ALA A 61 -4.88 3.82 -4.45
CA ALA A 61 -6.18 3.40 -4.94
C ALA A 61 -7.28 3.60 -3.88
N LEU A 62 -7.04 3.17 -2.64
CA LEU A 62 -7.98 3.33 -1.52
C LEU A 62 -8.16 4.78 -1.08
N GLY A 63 -7.17 5.64 -1.33
CA GLY A 63 -7.30 7.09 -1.14
C GLY A 63 -8.28 7.75 -2.11
N HIS A 64 -8.51 7.13 -3.28
CA HIS A 64 -9.49 7.59 -4.26
C HIS A 64 -10.85 6.93 -4.10
N ALA A 65 -10.89 5.61 -3.85
CA ALA A 65 -12.10 4.86 -3.61
C ALA A 65 -11.87 3.91 -2.41
N PRO A 66 -12.29 4.30 -1.20
CA PRO A 66 -12.06 3.52 0.02
C PRO A 66 -12.67 2.11 0.02
N ASP A 67 -13.72 1.92 -0.78
CA ASP A 67 -14.45 0.66 -0.98
C ASP A 67 -13.96 -0.13 -2.21
N HIS A 68 -12.80 0.23 -2.78
CA HIS A 68 -12.25 -0.46 -3.95
C HIS A 68 -11.82 -1.89 -3.60
N GLY A 69 -12.74 -2.84 -3.79
CA GLY A 69 -12.61 -4.24 -3.42
C GLY A 69 -11.30 -4.91 -3.84
N PRO A 70 -10.84 -4.78 -5.09
CA PRO A 70 -9.56 -5.38 -5.52
C PRO A 70 -8.36 -4.88 -4.71
N SER A 71 -8.31 -3.57 -4.39
CA SER A 71 -7.22 -3.00 -3.59
C SER A 71 -7.33 -3.42 -2.12
N LEU A 72 -8.54 -3.50 -1.55
CA LEU A 72 -8.74 -4.01 -0.19
C LEU A 72 -8.18 -5.43 -0.04
N ARG A 73 -8.51 -6.34 -0.95
CA ARG A 73 -7.97 -7.72 -0.95
C ARG A 73 -6.44 -7.73 -1.05
N LYS A 74 -5.84 -6.87 -1.87
CA LYS A 74 -4.38 -6.78 -1.96
C LYS A 74 -3.72 -6.21 -0.70
N MET A 75 -4.42 -5.36 0.04
CA MET A 75 -3.94 -4.90 1.36
C MET A 75 -4.01 -6.03 2.40
N GLU A 76 -5.01 -6.91 2.33
CA GLU A 76 -5.08 -8.13 3.14
C GLU A 76 -3.93 -9.09 2.80
N ASP A 77 -3.65 -9.30 1.51
CA ASP A 77 -2.50 -10.10 1.07
C ASP A 77 -1.17 -9.54 1.62
N LEU A 78 -0.99 -8.21 1.58
CA LEU A 78 0.19 -7.55 2.14
C LEU A 78 0.27 -7.70 3.66
N ALA A 79 -0.87 -7.68 4.36
CA ALA A 79 -0.90 -7.96 5.80
C ALA A 79 -0.48 -9.40 6.11
N GLY A 80 -0.88 -10.37 5.29
CA GLY A 80 -0.39 -11.75 5.37
C GLY A 80 1.12 -11.84 5.17
N LYS A 81 1.67 -11.14 4.17
CA LYS A 81 3.12 -11.06 3.94
C LYS A 81 3.85 -10.40 5.12
N ALA A 82 3.31 -9.32 5.68
CA ALA A 82 3.87 -8.66 6.86
C ALA A 82 3.95 -9.60 8.07
N LYS A 83 2.97 -10.48 8.26
CA LYS A 83 3.03 -11.53 9.27
C LYS A 83 4.23 -12.46 9.02
N THR A 84 4.39 -12.96 7.80
CA THR A 84 5.50 -13.85 7.44
C THR A 84 6.86 -13.19 7.66
N GLU A 85 7.02 -11.93 7.23
CA GLU A 85 8.26 -11.17 7.47
C GLU A 85 8.52 -10.97 8.96
N PHE A 86 7.48 -10.65 9.74
CA PHE A 86 7.61 -10.52 11.19
C PHE A 86 8.12 -11.80 11.84
N GLU A 87 7.55 -12.95 11.47
CA GLU A 87 7.93 -14.27 11.97
C GLU A 87 9.37 -14.63 11.57
N ALA A 88 9.77 -14.33 10.33
CA ALA A 88 11.15 -14.52 9.87
C ALA A 88 12.15 -13.72 10.71
N GLY A 89 11.84 -12.44 10.99
CA GLY A 89 12.66 -11.63 11.88
C GLY A 89 12.71 -12.19 13.31
N TYR A 90 11.60 -12.74 13.81
CA TYR A 90 11.56 -13.35 15.13
C TYR A 90 12.45 -14.61 15.23
N THR A 91 12.51 -15.43 14.19
CA THR A 91 13.40 -16.60 14.11
C THR A 91 14.87 -16.19 14.09
N LEU A 92 15.20 -15.08 13.42
CA LEU A 92 16.57 -14.63 13.24
C LEU A 92 17.10 -13.76 14.39
N LYS A 93 16.25 -13.22 15.26
CA LYS A 93 16.61 -12.18 16.23
C LYS A 93 17.84 -12.48 17.11
N GLU A 94 18.07 -13.76 17.45
CA GLU A 94 19.19 -14.20 18.30
C GLU A 94 20.40 -14.70 17.49
N LEU A 95 20.17 -15.15 16.25
CA LEU A 95 21.19 -15.73 15.37
C LEU A 95 21.84 -14.66 14.48
N ASP A 96 21.04 -13.72 14.00
CA ASP A 96 21.38 -12.68 13.03
C ASP A 96 20.43 -11.47 13.23
N SER A 97 20.77 -10.62 14.20
CA SER A 97 19.97 -9.44 14.54
C SER A 97 19.89 -8.42 13.41
N ALA A 98 20.90 -8.38 12.53
CA ALA A 98 20.91 -7.52 11.35
C ALA A 98 19.82 -7.94 10.36
N LYS A 99 19.73 -9.24 10.02
CA LYS A 99 18.65 -9.73 9.16
C LYS A 99 17.28 -9.63 9.83
N ALA A 100 17.20 -9.86 11.13
CA ALA A 100 15.94 -9.64 11.85
C ALA A 100 15.44 -8.19 11.71
N ARG A 101 16.37 -7.22 11.81
CA ARG A 101 16.09 -5.80 11.58
C ARG A 101 15.58 -5.52 10.18
N GLU A 102 16.18 -6.13 9.14
CA GLU A 102 15.73 -5.97 7.74
C GLU A 102 14.28 -6.45 7.55
N HIS A 103 13.94 -7.64 8.07
CA HIS A 103 12.58 -8.18 8.01
C HIS A 103 11.57 -7.24 8.69
N TRP A 104 11.87 -6.77 9.89
CA TRP A 104 10.96 -5.87 10.61
C TRP A 104 10.86 -4.48 9.97
N GLN A 105 11.93 -3.98 9.35
CA GLN A 105 11.86 -2.75 8.55
C GLN A 105 10.93 -2.92 7.36
N LEU A 106 10.98 -4.07 6.68
CA LEU A 106 10.07 -4.37 5.57
C LEU A 106 8.61 -4.38 6.06
N VAL A 107 8.32 -4.97 7.23
CA VAL A 107 6.98 -4.92 7.84
C VAL A 107 6.46 -3.49 7.96
N LEU A 108 7.27 -2.55 8.45
CA LEU A 108 6.85 -1.14 8.59
C LEU A 108 6.53 -0.45 7.27
N GLN A 109 7.02 -0.98 6.13
CA GLN A 109 6.84 -0.39 4.81
C GLN A 109 5.64 -0.93 4.04
N ILE A 110 5.09 -2.08 4.46
CA ILE A 110 4.09 -2.83 3.67
C ILE A 110 2.71 -2.92 4.34
N VAL A 111 2.57 -2.42 5.57
CA VAL A 111 1.31 -2.32 6.30
C VAL A 111 1.18 -0.98 7.03
N PRO A 112 -0.05 -0.48 7.27
CA PRO A 112 -0.24 0.75 8.03
C PRO A 112 0.12 0.60 9.51
N SER A 113 0.34 1.71 10.20
CA SER A 113 0.67 1.73 11.64
C SER A 113 -0.42 1.16 12.56
N SER A 114 -1.66 1.08 12.07
CA SER A 114 -2.77 0.42 12.76
C SER A 114 -2.66 -1.11 12.77
N ASN A 115 -1.86 -1.70 11.88
CA ASN A 115 -1.66 -3.15 11.82
C ASN A 115 -0.90 -3.65 13.05
N GLU A 116 -1.25 -4.84 13.56
CA GLU A 116 -0.59 -5.40 14.75
C GLU A 116 0.90 -5.71 14.52
N TYR A 117 1.28 -6.22 13.35
CA TYR A 117 2.66 -6.57 13.03
C TYR A 117 3.51 -5.34 12.85
N TYR A 118 2.95 -4.22 12.36
CA TYR A 118 3.64 -2.94 12.38
C TYR A 118 4.07 -2.57 13.81
N ARG A 119 3.14 -2.59 14.76
CA ARG A 119 3.42 -2.20 16.15
C ARG A 119 4.44 -3.13 16.80
N LYS A 120 4.29 -4.45 16.62
CA LYS A 120 5.22 -5.46 17.13
C LYS A 120 6.61 -5.31 16.52
N ALA A 121 6.72 -5.20 15.19
CA ALA A 121 7.98 -5.00 14.48
C ALA A 121 8.68 -3.72 14.95
N LYS A 122 7.92 -2.61 15.07
CA LYS A 122 8.44 -1.34 15.55
C LYS A 122 9.01 -1.47 16.97
N GLN A 123 8.28 -2.11 17.87
CA GLN A 123 8.74 -2.33 19.25
C GLN A 123 10.09 -3.06 19.27
N TRP A 124 10.24 -4.11 18.47
CA TRP A 124 11.50 -4.84 18.39
C TRP A 124 12.64 -4.05 17.74
N LEU A 125 12.35 -3.24 16.72
CA LEU A 125 13.34 -2.36 16.09
C LEU A 125 13.87 -1.28 17.04
N ASP A 126 13.05 -0.86 18.00
CA ASP A 126 13.38 0.11 19.03
C ASP A 126 14.16 -0.53 20.21
N THR A 127 14.10 -1.86 20.38
CA THR A 127 14.77 -2.57 21.49
C THR A 127 16.02 -3.36 21.09
N LEU A 128 16.16 -3.73 19.81
CA LEU A 128 17.39 -4.36 19.34
C LEU A 128 18.58 -3.38 19.41
N PRO A 129 19.73 -3.82 19.96
CA PRO A 129 20.95 -3.04 20.01
C PRO A 129 21.55 -2.76 18.62
#